data_AF-D0WHY2-F1
#
_entry.id   AF-D0WHY2-F1
#
_cell.length_a   1.000
_cell.length_b   1.000
_cell.length_c   1.000
_cell.angle_alpha   90.00
_cell.angle_beta   90.00
_cell.angle_gamma   90.00
#
_symmetry.space_group_name_H-M   'P 1'
#
loop_
_entity.id
_entity.type
_entity.pdbx_description
1 polymer ?
#
loop_
_entity_poly.entity_id
_entity_poly.type
_entity_poly.pdbx_seq_one_letter_code
_entity_poly.pdbx_strand_id
1 'polypeptide(L)'
;MEEIRLQRARGRLRAKSASAAPAGAGAYRGYLRKKRLAVIGIAIATMAIACASLGMGTIALSPADILSVIVGTADAQTTAVIVNMRLPRILTALVAGIALSLSGCAFQSVLRNPLASASTLGVAQGAAFGASVAIILIAGGGASAFEGATSSVNPVMTAACAFAGAMLSTAVILGLSRLREMTPESIVLAGVALSALFTAGTTLIQYFAEDSQVAAVVFWTFGDLSRVNWSQLAVMAIVTAVSGTFFLAHSRSFNAIESGEGLAHGLGVAVGRTRLACMVAASLAAACVIAFCGIINFVGLVAPHITRRLLGADYRYLMPASALVGASLLLLADIACHAVVAPLILPISAITAFIGAPLFIYLLFKGVSR
;
A
#
# COMPACT_ATOMS: atom_id res chain seq x y z
N MET A 1 7.24 66.86 -31.04
CA MET A 1 7.77 66.39 -29.72
C MET A 1 6.99 65.19 -29.18
N GLU A 2 5.66 65.17 -29.32
CA GLU A 2 4.79 64.09 -28.81
C GLU A 2 4.88 62.79 -29.63
N GLU A 3 4.99 62.87 -30.96
CA GLU A 3 5.17 61.70 -31.83
C GLU A 3 6.49 60.94 -31.57
N ILE A 4 7.57 61.64 -31.24
CA ILE A 4 8.87 61.03 -30.92
C ILE A 4 8.80 60.26 -29.59
N ARG A 5 8.00 60.74 -28.63
CA ARG A 5 7.72 60.03 -27.37
C ARG A 5 6.88 58.78 -27.60
N LEU A 6 5.88 58.84 -28.48
CA LEU A 6 5.04 57.71 -28.86
C LEU A 6 5.81 56.63 -29.64
N GLN A 7 6.72 57.01 -30.53
CA GLN A 7 7.59 56.06 -31.23
C GLN A 7 8.59 55.37 -30.30
N ARG A 8 9.18 56.10 -29.33
CA ARG A 8 10.05 55.49 -28.30
C ARG A 8 9.28 54.56 -27.35
N ALA A 9 8.03 54.89 -27.02
CA ALA A 9 7.15 54.02 -26.23
C ALA A 9 6.78 52.73 -26.99
N ARG A 10 6.44 52.83 -28.29
CA ARG A 10 6.16 51.68 -29.16
C ARG A 10 7.39 50.80 -29.39
N GLY A 11 8.58 51.38 -29.53
CA GLY A 11 9.85 50.65 -29.61
C GLY A 11 10.18 49.89 -28.32
N ARG A 12 9.95 50.49 -27.16
CA ARG A 12 10.11 49.83 -25.85
C ARG A 12 9.09 48.70 -25.63
N LEU A 13 7.85 48.86 -26.08
CA LEU A 13 6.82 47.82 -26.01
C LEU A 13 7.12 46.64 -26.94
N ARG A 14 7.61 46.89 -28.16
CA ARG A 14 8.07 45.83 -29.08
C ARG A 14 9.31 45.09 -28.54
N ALA A 15 10.25 45.78 -27.90
CA ALA A 15 11.41 45.15 -27.26
C ALA A 15 11.02 44.30 -26.04
N LYS A 16 10.03 44.73 -25.23
CA LYS A 16 9.49 43.95 -24.10
C LYS A 16 8.69 42.72 -24.56
N SER A 17 7.99 42.83 -25.70
CA SER A 17 7.26 41.72 -26.32
C SER A 17 8.17 40.71 -27.02
N ALA A 18 9.32 41.13 -27.55
CA ALA A 18 10.26 40.26 -28.26
C ALA A 18 11.22 39.49 -27.32
N SER A 19 11.38 39.94 -26.06
CA SER A 19 12.22 39.30 -25.05
C SER A 19 11.48 38.24 -24.21
N ALA A 20 10.18 38.03 -24.40
CA ALA A 20 9.41 37.04 -23.68
C ALA A 20 9.53 35.64 -24.33
N ALA A 21 10.75 35.09 -24.37
CA ALA A 21 10.90 33.64 -24.44
C ALA A 21 10.09 33.03 -23.28
N PRO A 22 9.37 31.91 -23.46
CA PRO A 22 8.36 31.48 -22.50
C PRO A 22 9.02 31.16 -21.16
N ALA A 23 8.79 32.03 -20.17
CA ALA A 23 9.15 31.82 -18.77
C ALA A 23 8.64 30.48 -18.21
N GLY A 24 7.70 29.82 -18.91
CA GLY A 24 7.14 28.53 -18.57
C GLY A 24 8.04 27.31 -18.83
N ALA A 25 8.88 27.28 -19.87
CA ALA A 25 9.58 26.03 -20.24
C ALA A 25 10.74 25.71 -19.28
N GLY A 26 11.54 26.71 -18.90
CA GLY A 26 12.63 26.58 -17.93
C GLY A 26 12.11 26.33 -16.50
N ALA A 27 11.07 27.08 -16.09
CA ALA A 27 10.43 26.88 -14.79
C ALA A 27 9.76 25.50 -14.68
N TYR A 28 9.09 25.03 -15.73
CA TYR A 28 8.49 23.70 -15.78
C TYR A 28 9.55 22.59 -15.74
N ARG A 29 10.64 22.71 -16.51
CA ARG A 29 11.79 21.76 -16.42
C ARG A 29 12.39 21.74 -15.01
N GLY A 30 12.53 22.90 -14.37
CA GLY A 30 13.01 23.01 -12.98
C GLY A 30 12.07 22.34 -11.98
N TYR A 31 10.76 22.52 -12.14
CA TYR A 31 9.71 21.86 -11.34
C TYR A 31 9.77 20.33 -11.48
N LEU A 32 9.86 19.81 -12.72
CA LEU A 32 9.99 18.37 -12.96
C LEU A 32 11.30 17.81 -12.38
N ARG A 33 12.41 18.56 -12.47
CA ARG A 33 13.70 18.16 -11.89
C ARG A 33 13.60 18.01 -10.38
N LYS A 34 12.98 18.97 -9.68
CA LYS A 34 12.77 18.89 -8.22
C LYS A 34 11.99 17.63 -7.83
N LYS A 35 10.91 17.30 -8.55
CA LYS A 35 10.14 16.07 -8.27
C LYS A 35 10.96 14.81 -8.49
N ARG A 36 11.71 14.72 -9.59
CA ARG A 36 12.58 13.57 -9.88
C ARG A 36 13.65 13.40 -8.81
N LEU A 37 14.32 14.49 -8.41
CA LEU A 37 15.32 14.47 -7.34
C LEU A 37 14.73 14.02 -6.01
N ALA A 38 13.52 14.46 -5.69
CA ALA A 38 12.84 14.02 -4.47
C ALA A 38 12.48 12.52 -4.51
N VAL A 39 12.01 11.99 -5.65
CA VAL A 39 11.77 10.54 -5.79
C VAL A 39 13.07 9.75 -5.62
N ILE A 40 14.18 10.22 -6.22
CA ILE A 40 15.50 9.61 -6.05
C ILE A 40 15.95 9.67 -4.59
N GLY A 41 15.77 10.81 -3.91
CA GLY A 41 16.09 10.95 -2.50
C GLY A 41 15.31 10.00 -1.61
N ILE A 42 14.00 9.82 -1.86
CA ILE A 42 13.17 8.85 -1.14
C ILE A 42 13.63 7.42 -1.43
N ALA A 43 14.02 7.10 -2.67
CA ALA A 43 14.54 5.78 -3.02
C ALA A 43 15.84 5.46 -2.28
N ILE A 44 16.78 6.41 -2.21
CA ILE A 44 18.02 6.28 -1.44
C ILE A 44 17.72 6.10 0.04
N ALA A 45 16.83 6.89 0.61
CA ALA A 45 16.41 6.76 2.01
C ALA A 45 15.78 5.38 2.29
N THR A 46 14.90 4.89 1.40
CA THR A 46 14.28 3.56 1.52
C THR A 46 15.34 2.47 1.53
N MET A 47 16.33 2.56 0.62
CA MET A 47 17.43 1.59 0.56
C MET A 47 18.30 1.63 1.82
N ALA A 48 18.61 2.83 2.33
CA ALA A 48 19.36 2.99 3.56
C ALA A 48 18.63 2.36 4.77
N ILE A 49 17.30 2.54 4.87
CA ILE A 49 16.47 1.90 5.90
C ILE A 49 16.50 0.36 5.74
N ALA A 50 16.40 -0.15 4.52
CA ALA A 50 16.45 -1.59 4.26
C ALA A 50 17.81 -2.19 4.67
N CYS A 51 18.92 -1.51 4.36
CA CYS A 51 20.26 -1.90 4.80
C CYS A 51 20.39 -1.85 6.33
N ALA A 52 19.88 -0.81 6.99
CA ALA A 52 19.88 -0.74 8.45
C ALA A 52 19.06 -1.88 9.08
N SER A 53 17.92 -2.23 8.47
CA SER A 53 17.08 -3.34 8.90
C SER A 53 17.77 -4.70 8.85
N LEU A 54 18.80 -4.89 8.01
CA LEU A 54 19.58 -6.13 7.99
C LEU A 54 20.40 -6.33 9.26
N GLY A 55 20.91 -5.25 9.86
CA GLY A 55 21.67 -5.30 11.12
C GLY A 55 20.76 -5.37 12.35
N MET A 56 19.56 -4.79 12.28
CA MET A 56 18.63 -4.69 13.41
C MET A 56 17.75 -5.95 13.54
N GLY A 57 17.71 -6.54 14.73
CA GLY A 57 16.88 -7.71 15.04
C GLY A 57 17.18 -8.29 16.42
N THR A 58 16.52 -9.39 16.78
CA THR A 58 16.69 -10.07 18.07
C THR A 58 18.11 -10.58 18.30
N ILE A 59 18.80 -10.98 17.22
CA ILE A 59 20.24 -11.28 17.22
C ILE A 59 20.96 -10.08 16.62
N ALA A 60 21.83 -9.39 17.34
CA ALA A 60 22.63 -8.33 16.73
C ALA A 60 23.59 -8.94 15.70
N LEU A 61 23.48 -8.52 14.43
CA LEU A 61 24.42 -8.92 13.38
C LEU A 61 25.35 -7.74 13.10
N SER A 62 26.64 -7.99 13.15
CA SER A 62 27.63 -7.00 12.77
C SER A 62 27.65 -6.81 11.26
N PRO A 63 28.09 -5.64 10.74
CA PRO A 63 28.30 -5.46 9.31
C PRO A 63 29.26 -6.50 8.69
N ALA A 64 30.19 -7.03 9.49
CA ALA A 64 31.11 -8.09 9.06
C ALA A 64 30.38 -9.40 8.79
N ASP A 65 29.38 -9.75 9.60
CA ASP A 65 28.57 -10.97 9.41
C ASP A 65 27.78 -10.90 8.10
N ILE A 66 27.19 -9.73 7.82
CA ILE A 66 26.49 -9.47 6.56
C ILE A 66 27.45 -9.61 5.38
N LEU A 67 28.64 -9.02 5.48
CA LEU A 67 29.65 -9.13 4.43
C LEU A 67 30.13 -10.57 4.24
N SER A 68 30.30 -11.34 5.30
CA SER A 68 30.71 -12.74 5.22
C SER A 68 29.67 -13.61 4.50
N VAL A 69 28.37 -13.30 4.63
CA VAL A 69 27.33 -14.00 3.87
C VAL A 69 27.41 -13.63 2.39
N ILE A 70 27.66 -12.35 2.06
CA ILE A 70 27.80 -11.89 0.68
C ILE A 70 29.03 -12.50 0.00
N VAL A 71 30.14 -12.62 0.73
CA VAL A 71 31.41 -13.20 0.24
C VAL A 71 31.40 -14.74 0.26
N GLY A 72 30.41 -15.36 0.92
CA GLY A 72 30.27 -16.82 1.01
C GLY A 72 31.20 -17.47 2.03
N THR A 73 31.71 -16.70 3.00
CA THR A 73 32.59 -17.17 4.08
C THR A 73 31.89 -17.32 5.43
N ALA A 74 30.61 -16.92 5.53
CA ALA A 74 29.82 -17.07 6.74
C ALA A 74 29.54 -18.54 7.08
N ASP A 75 29.34 -18.82 8.36
CA ASP A 75 28.86 -20.11 8.82
C ASP A 75 27.40 -20.36 8.39
N ALA A 76 26.99 -21.63 8.48
CA ALA A 76 25.66 -22.07 8.04
C ALA A 76 24.52 -21.41 8.83
N GLN A 77 24.72 -21.13 10.12
CA GLN A 77 23.69 -20.52 10.97
C GLN A 77 23.50 -19.05 10.61
N THR A 78 24.57 -18.27 10.49
CA THR A 78 24.52 -16.86 10.07
C THR A 78 23.91 -16.72 8.68
N THR A 79 24.30 -17.60 7.74
CA THR A 79 23.73 -17.64 6.39
C THR A 79 22.23 -17.92 6.43
N ALA A 80 21.78 -18.90 7.21
CA ALA A 80 20.36 -19.22 7.33
C ALA A 80 19.55 -18.07 7.94
N VAL A 81 20.06 -17.40 8.98
CA VAL A 81 19.40 -16.24 9.60
C VAL A 81 19.26 -15.09 8.61
N ILE A 82 20.32 -14.75 7.87
CA ILE A 82 20.29 -13.64 6.91
C ILE A 82 19.40 -13.99 5.72
N VAL A 83 19.63 -15.13 5.06
CA VAL A 83 19.02 -15.48 3.77
C VAL A 83 17.60 -16.04 3.92
N ASN A 84 17.30 -16.80 4.97
CA ASN A 84 16.01 -17.47 5.11
C ASN A 84 15.06 -16.80 6.10
N MET A 85 15.55 -15.91 6.97
CA MET A 85 14.69 -15.20 7.93
C MET A 85 14.64 -13.69 7.66
N ARG A 86 15.79 -13.01 7.60
CA ARG A 86 15.82 -11.54 7.49
C ARG A 86 15.49 -11.03 6.10
N LEU A 87 16.16 -11.57 5.08
CA LEU A 87 16.02 -11.08 3.72
C LEU A 87 14.58 -11.24 3.19
N PRO A 88 13.89 -12.39 3.37
CA PRO A 88 12.49 -12.53 2.99
C PRO A 88 11.60 -11.53 3.72
N ARG A 89 11.81 -11.31 5.03
CA ARG A 89 11.02 -10.37 5.83
C ARG A 89 11.17 -8.92 5.33
N ILE A 90 12.41 -8.47 5.12
CA ILE A 90 12.72 -7.11 4.64
C ILE A 90 12.16 -6.90 3.22
N LEU A 91 12.35 -7.86 2.32
CA LEU A 91 11.80 -7.79 0.97
C LEU A 91 10.27 -7.84 0.98
N THR A 92 9.66 -8.59 1.90
CA THR A 92 8.21 -8.61 2.12
C THR A 92 7.73 -7.24 2.58
N ALA A 93 8.42 -6.58 3.52
CA ALA A 93 8.09 -5.22 3.95
C ALA A 93 8.13 -4.22 2.77
N LEU A 94 9.16 -4.32 1.92
CA LEU A 94 9.27 -3.49 0.72
C LEU A 94 8.12 -3.73 -0.25
N VAL A 95 7.88 -4.98 -0.64
CA VAL A 95 6.86 -5.36 -1.63
C VAL A 95 5.46 -5.06 -1.11
N ALA A 96 5.15 -5.45 0.12
CA ALA A 96 3.85 -5.19 0.76
C ALA A 96 3.60 -3.68 0.90
N GLY A 97 4.61 -2.91 1.32
CA GLY A 97 4.50 -1.46 1.45
C GLY A 97 4.24 -0.77 0.11
N ILE A 98 4.92 -1.20 -0.96
CA ILE A 98 4.69 -0.75 -2.33
C ILE A 98 3.26 -1.09 -2.78
N ALA A 99 2.86 -2.35 -2.65
CA ALA A 99 1.58 -2.85 -3.11
C ALA A 99 0.39 -2.16 -2.44
N LEU A 100 0.41 -2.05 -1.11
CA LEU A 100 -0.64 -1.41 -0.32
C LEU A 100 -0.73 0.09 -0.61
N SER A 101 0.42 0.76 -0.76
CA SER A 101 0.49 2.19 -1.08
C SER A 101 0.00 2.49 -2.49
N LEU A 102 0.44 1.71 -3.50
CA LEU A 102 -0.02 1.87 -4.87
C LEU A 102 -1.52 1.60 -5.00
N SER A 103 -2.01 0.54 -4.35
CA SER A 103 -3.45 0.23 -4.29
C SER A 103 -4.23 1.38 -3.64
N GLY A 104 -3.70 1.96 -2.57
CA GLY A 104 -4.22 3.16 -1.93
C GLY A 104 -4.32 4.36 -2.88
N CYS A 105 -3.23 4.72 -3.57
CA CYS A 105 -3.25 5.77 -4.59
C CYS A 105 -4.31 5.52 -5.67
N ALA A 106 -4.38 4.28 -6.17
CA ALA A 106 -5.33 3.84 -7.17
C ALA A 106 -6.78 4.01 -6.71
N PHE A 107 -7.12 3.49 -5.52
CA PHE A 107 -8.45 3.63 -4.93
C PHE A 107 -8.83 5.10 -4.72
N GLN A 108 -7.92 5.90 -4.13
CA GLN A 108 -8.18 7.32 -3.89
C GLN A 108 -8.44 8.10 -5.17
N SER A 109 -7.77 7.74 -6.27
CA SER A 109 -7.96 8.39 -7.57
C SER A 109 -9.34 8.07 -8.16
N VAL A 110 -9.63 6.79 -8.36
CA VAL A 110 -10.82 6.38 -9.13
C VAL A 110 -12.12 6.59 -8.36
N LEU A 111 -12.03 6.65 -7.03
CA LEU A 111 -13.14 7.00 -6.15
C LEU A 111 -13.12 8.48 -5.75
N ARG A 112 -12.13 9.26 -6.18
CA ARG A 112 -11.97 10.69 -5.85
C ARG A 112 -12.15 10.97 -4.34
N ASN A 113 -11.74 10.00 -3.51
CA ASN A 113 -11.96 10.00 -2.08
C ASN A 113 -10.61 9.70 -1.38
N PRO A 114 -10.04 10.67 -0.64
CA PRO A 114 -8.74 10.49 0.02
C PRO A 114 -8.77 9.41 1.13
N LEU A 115 -9.95 8.96 1.56
CA LEU A 115 -10.12 7.90 2.56
C LEU A 115 -10.20 6.51 1.97
N ALA A 116 -10.19 6.38 0.64
CA ALA A 116 -10.31 5.08 0.02
C ALA A 116 -9.04 4.24 0.20
N SER A 117 -9.21 3.01 0.70
CA SER A 117 -8.18 1.99 0.85
C SER A 117 -8.79 0.60 0.86
N ALA A 118 -7.94 -0.44 0.84
CA ALA A 118 -8.37 -1.83 0.98
C ALA A 118 -9.21 -2.06 2.26
N SER A 119 -8.83 -1.44 3.38
CA SER A 119 -9.54 -1.59 4.66
C SER A 119 -10.92 -0.91 4.64
N THR A 120 -11.09 0.21 3.94
CA THR A 120 -12.39 0.89 3.85
C THR A 120 -13.33 0.28 2.82
N LEU A 121 -12.80 -0.48 1.86
CA LEU A 121 -13.56 -1.19 0.82
C LEU A 121 -13.88 -2.65 1.20
N GLY A 122 -13.75 -3.00 2.49
CA GLY A 122 -14.06 -4.34 3.00
C GLY A 122 -13.10 -5.45 2.57
N VAL A 123 -12.04 -5.15 1.80
CA VAL A 123 -11.07 -6.15 1.31
C VAL A 123 -10.33 -6.80 2.48
N ALA A 124 -9.90 -6.00 3.47
CA ALA A 124 -9.21 -6.51 4.65
C ALA A 124 -10.12 -7.38 5.54
N GLN A 125 -11.37 -6.94 5.77
CA GLN A 125 -12.33 -7.71 6.58
C GLN A 125 -12.82 -8.96 5.87
N GLY A 126 -13.01 -8.90 4.54
CA GLY A 126 -13.26 -10.09 3.73
C GLY A 126 -12.13 -11.10 3.82
N ALA A 127 -10.87 -10.63 3.84
CA ALA A 127 -9.72 -11.51 4.05
C ALA A 127 -9.71 -12.16 5.43
N ALA A 128 -10.00 -11.39 6.49
CA ALA A 128 -10.10 -11.90 7.85
C ALA A 128 -11.21 -12.94 8.00
N PHE A 129 -12.38 -12.68 7.40
CA PHE A 129 -13.48 -13.64 7.34
C PHE A 129 -13.07 -14.92 6.60
N GLY A 130 -12.46 -14.80 5.42
CA GLY A 130 -11.96 -15.95 4.67
C GLY A 130 -10.90 -16.76 5.42
N ALA A 131 -9.97 -16.09 6.10
CA ALA A 131 -9.00 -16.76 6.97
C ALA A 131 -9.70 -17.50 8.13
N SER A 132 -10.72 -16.88 8.73
CA SER A 132 -11.50 -17.49 9.82
C SER A 132 -12.27 -18.73 9.36
N VAL A 133 -12.85 -18.70 8.15
CA VAL A 133 -13.46 -19.88 7.52
C VAL A 133 -12.42 -21.01 7.38
N ALA A 134 -11.22 -20.71 6.88
CA ALA A 134 -10.18 -21.72 6.72
C ALA A 134 -9.70 -22.30 8.06
N ILE A 135 -9.46 -21.44 9.06
CA ILE A 135 -8.90 -21.84 10.36
C ILE A 135 -9.94 -22.62 11.18
N ILE A 136 -11.19 -22.17 11.19
CA ILE A 136 -12.23 -22.74 12.08
C ILE A 136 -13.03 -23.83 11.37
N LEU A 137 -13.57 -23.55 10.17
CA LEU A 137 -14.53 -24.44 9.51
C LEU A 137 -13.86 -25.53 8.67
N ILE A 138 -12.72 -25.23 8.04
CA ILE A 138 -12.06 -26.20 7.16
C ILE A 138 -10.99 -26.98 7.91
N ALA A 139 -10.11 -26.29 8.65
CA ALA A 139 -9.06 -26.94 9.42
C ALA A 139 -9.57 -27.54 10.75
N GLY A 140 -10.66 -27.02 11.31
CA GLY A 140 -11.29 -27.51 12.55
C GLY A 140 -12.05 -28.83 12.44
N GLY A 141 -12.05 -29.49 11.29
CA GLY A 141 -12.59 -30.85 11.12
C GLY A 141 -11.75 -31.98 11.72
N GLY A 142 -10.63 -31.66 12.41
CA GLY A 142 -9.75 -32.64 13.04
C GLY A 142 -8.92 -32.07 14.18
N ALA A 143 -9.41 -32.29 15.40
CA ALA A 143 -8.72 -32.48 16.68
C ALA A 143 -7.48 -31.62 17.05
N SER A 144 -7.64 -30.92 18.18
CA SER A 144 -6.65 -30.64 19.24
C SER A 144 -5.36 -29.91 18.85
N ALA A 145 -5.31 -28.61 19.15
CA ALA A 145 -4.11 -27.79 19.17
C ALA A 145 -3.72 -27.44 20.62
N PHE A 146 -3.23 -28.42 21.38
CA PHE A 146 -2.37 -28.17 22.53
C PHE A 146 -1.31 -29.28 22.59
N GLU A 147 -0.05 -28.86 22.73
CA GLU A 147 1.16 -29.68 22.86
C GLU A 147 1.49 -30.67 21.73
N GLY A 148 2.44 -30.27 20.87
CA GLY A 148 3.32 -31.22 20.18
C GLY A 148 2.76 -32.06 19.04
N ALA A 149 1.45 -32.00 18.74
CA ALA A 149 0.85 -32.72 17.62
C ALA A 149 0.71 -31.84 16.37
N THR A 150 1.14 -32.37 15.22
CA THR A 150 1.06 -31.79 13.88
C THR A 150 -0.39 -31.64 13.40
N SER A 151 -1.11 -30.62 13.85
CA SER A 151 -2.34 -30.13 13.22
C SER A 151 -1.98 -28.97 12.28
N SER A 152 -1.47 -29.32 11.10
CA SER A 152 -1.08 -28.35 10.09
C SER A 152 -2.31 -27.71 9.45
N VAL A 153 -2.82 -26.63 10.06
CA VAL A 153 -3.61 -25.65 9.31
C VAL A 153 -2.78 -25.26 8.09
N ASN A 154 -3.17 -25.75 6.92
CA ASN A 154 -2.36 -25.59 5.72
C ASN A 154 -2.27 -24.08 5.42
N PRO A 155 -1.08 -23.45 5.55
CA PRO A 155 -0.95 -22.00 5.40
C PRO A 155 -1.40 -21.52 4.02
N VAL A 156 -1.29 -22.39 3.01
CA VAL A 156 -1.75 -22.13 1.64
C VAL A 156 -3.28 -22.05 1.59
N MET A 157 -3.97 -22.92 2.32
CA MET A 157 -5.44 -22.92 2.38
C MET A 157 -5.97 -21.68 3.09
N THR A 158 -5.36 -21.29 4.21
CA THR A 158 -5.71 -20.03 4.90
C THR A 158 -5.49 -18.83 3.98
N ALA A 159 -4.35 -18.76 3.28
CA ALA A 159 -4.08 -17.70 2.33
C ALA A 159 -5.08 -17.70 1.16
N ALA A 160 -5.44 -18.87 0.62
CA ALA A 160 -6.40 -19.00 -0.48
C ALA A 160 -7.80 -18.53 -0.07
N CYS A 161 -8.30 -18.93 1.10
CA CYS A 161 -9.60 -18.49 1.59
C CYS A 161 -9.58 -16.99 1.96
N ALA A 162 -8.50 -16.49 2.56
CA ALA A 162 -8.34 -15.06 2.82
C ALA A 162 -8.36 -14.25 1.52
N PHE A 163 -7.60 -14.68 0.51
CA PHE A 163 -7.62 -14.06 -0.81
C PHE A 163 -9.01 -14.10 -1.45
N ALA A 164 -9.70 -15.24 -1.37
CA ALA A 164 -11.06 -15.39 -1.91
C ALA A 164 -12.06 -14.46 -1.20
N GLY A 165 -12.01 -14.36 0.13
CA GLY A 165 -12.86 -13.44 0.90
C GLY A 165 -12.59 -11.97 0.58
N ALA A 166 -11.32 -11.60 0.40
CA ALA A 166 -10.92 -10.26 -0.04
C ALA A 166 -11.46 -9.92 -1.44
N MET A 167 -11.35 -10.86 -2.37
CA MET A 167 -11.85 -10.70 -3.74
C MET A 167 -13.37 -10.74 -3.81
N LEU A 168 -14.05 -11.50 -2.93
CA LEU A 168 -15.50 -11.49 -2.78
C LEU A 168 -15.99 -10.09 -2.40
N SER A 169 -15.30 -9.41 -1.47
CA SER A 169 -15.62 -8.02 -1.12
C SER A 169 -15.64 -7.12 -2.35
N THR A 170 -14.58 -7.25 -3.16
CA THR A 170 -14.41 -6.48 -4.39
C THR A 170 -15.49 -6.81 -5.41
N ALA A 171 -15.80 -8.09 -5.60
CA ALA A 171 -16.82 -8.55 -6.53
C ALA A 171 -18.21 -8.03 -6.16
N VAL A 172 -18.58 -8.04 -4.88
CA VAL A 172 -19.85 -7.50 -4.38
C VAL A 172 -19.94 -6.00 -4.66
N ILE A 173 -18.90 -5.23 -4.31
CA ILE A 173 -18.88 -3.78 -4.55
C ILE A 173 -19.00 -3.46 -6.04
N LEU A 174 -18.25 -4.17 -6.89
CA LEU A 174 -18.31 -3.97 -8.35
C LEU A 174 -19.65 -4.39 -8.94
N GLY A 175 -20.27 -5.45 -8.42
CA GLY A 175 -21.61 -5.88 -8.80
C GLY A 175 -22.66 -4.82 -8.46
N LEU A 176 -22.65 -4.32 -7.23
CA LEU A 176 -23.55 -3.24 -6.79
C LEU A 176 -23.35 -1.96 -7.61
N SER A 177 -22.09 -1.59 -7.87
CA SER A 177 -21.73 -0.42 -8.68
C SER A 177 -22.16 -0.53 -10.15
N ARG A 178 -22.46 -1.73 -10.66
CA ARG A 178 -23.00 -1.92 -12.01
C ARG A 178 -24.52 -1.95 -12.05
N LEU A 179 -25.15 -2.47 -10.99
CA LEU A 179 -26.62 -2.56 -10.90
C LEU A 179 -27.26 -1.20 -10.64
N ARG A 180 -26.56 -0.32 -9.94
CA ARG A 180 -26.92 1.09 -9.76
C ARG A 180 -25.71 1.93 -10.11
N GLU A 181 -25.89 3.03 -10.83
CA GLU A 181 -24.80 4.00 -11.09
C GLU A 181 -24.39 4.68 -9.78
N MET A 182 -23.63 3.96 -8.96
CA MET A 182 -23.25 4.39 -7.63
C MET A 182 -22.24 5.53 -7.70
N THR A 183 -22.51 6.58 -6.94
CA THR A 183 -21.51 7.63 -6.73
C THR A 183 -20.30 7.04 -5.98
N PRO A 184 -19.09 7.61 -6.13
CA PRO A 184 -17.92 7.15 -5.40
C PRO A 184 -18.09 7.13 -3.87
N GLU A 185 -18.85 8.07 -3.31
CA GLU A 185 -19.19 8.10 -1.88
C GLU A 185 -20.04 6.89 -1.48
N SER A 186 -21.00 6.52 -2.34
CA SER A 186 -21.85 5.34 -2.13
C SER A 186 -21.04 4.05 -2.18
N ILE A 187 -20.00 3.98 -3.03
CA ILE A 187 -19.08 2.83 -3.08
C ILE A 187 -18.31 2.68 -1.76
N VAL A 188 -17.84 3.79 -1.19
CA VAL A 188 -17.15 3.76 0.10
C VAL A 188 -18.11 3.35 1.23
N LEU A 189 -19.34 3.88 1.24
CA LEU A 189 -20.35 3.50 2.23
C LEU A 189 -20.72 2.00 2.14
N ALA A 190 -20.86 1.48 0.92
CA ALA A 190 -21.07 0.04 0.70
C ALA A 190 -19.89 -0.80 1.23
N GLY A 191 -18.66 -0.32 1.05
CA GLY A 191 -17.46 -0.93 1.62
C GLY A 191 -17.48 -0.98 3.15
N VAL A 192 -17.95 0.08 3.81
CA VAL A 192 -18.12 0.11 5.28
C VAL A 192 -19.19 -0.89 5.73
N ALA A 193 -20.35 -0.93 5.06
CA ALA A 193 -21.41 -1.89 5.37
C ALA A 193 -20.94 -3.34 5.19
N LEU A 194 -20.20 -3.60 4.11
CA LEU A 194 -19.64 -4.92 3.82
C LEU A 194 -18.55 -5.34 4.82
N SER A 195 -17.74 -4.37 5.28
CA SER A 195 -16.78 -4.57 6.37
C SER A 195 -17.47 -5.02 7.66
N ALA A 196 -18.59 -4.38 8.02
CA ALA A 196 -19.39 -4.76 9.18
C ALA A 196 -19.99 -6.16 9.02
N LEU A 197 -20.47 -6.51 7.81
CA LEU A 197 -21.00 -7.84 7.52
C LEU A 197 -19.93 -8.93 7.68
N PHE A 198 -18.73 -8.75 7.12
CA PHE A 198 -17.63 -9.70 7.27
C PHE A 198 -17.14 -9.81 8.72
N THR A 199 -17.13 -8.69 9.45
CA THR A 199 -16.79 -8.70 10.88
C THR A 199 -17.82 -9.51 11.66
N ALA A 200 -19.12 -9.26 11.45
CA ALA A 200 -20.20 -10.01 12.10
C ALA A 200 -20.16 -11.51 11.75
N GLY A 201 -19.89 -11.85 10.48
CA GLY A 201 -19.69 -13.23 10.06
C GLY A 201 -18.48 -13.88 10.74
N THR A 202 -17.38 -13.15 10.88
CA THR A 202 -16.18 -13.62 11.58
C THR A 202 -16.48 -13.90 13.05
N THR A 203 -17.19 -12.99 13.73
CA THR A 203 -17.63 -13.17 15.12
C THR A 203 -18.56 -14.37 15.28
N LEU A 204 -19.50 -14.57 14.36
CA LEU A 204 -20.42 -15.72 14.40
C LEU A 204 -19.67 -17.05 14.26
N ILE A 205 -18.68 -17.12 13.38
CA ILE A 205 -17.83 -18.32 13.24
C ILE A 205 -17.01 -18.55 14.50
N GLN A 206 -16.41 -17.50 15.07
CA GLN A 206 -15.62 -17.59 16.31
C GLN A 206 -16.45 -18.01 17.52
N TYR A 207 -17.74 -17.65 17.58
CA TYR A 207 -18.63 -18.03 18.69
C TYR A 207 -18.74 -19.54 18.89
N PHE A 208 -18.61 -20.33 17.81
CA PHE A 208 -18.68 -21.79 17.85
C PHE A 208 -17.29 -22.46 17.83
N ALA A 209 -16.21 -21.69 17.92
CA ALA A 209 -14.85 -22.18 17.78
C ALA A 209 -14.20 -22.51 19.14
N GLU A 210 -13.19 -23.38 19.12
CA GLU A 210 -12.34 -23.62 20.30
C GLU A 210 -11.42 -22.42 20.57
N ASP A 211 -11.03 -22.22 21.83
CA ASP A 211 -10.14 -21.13 22.26
C ASP A 211 -8.85 -21.04 21.43
N SER A 212 -8.28 -22.21 21.08
CA SER A 212 -7.07 -22.32 20.26
C SER A 212 -7.28 -21.77 18.83
N GLN A 213 -8.45 -22.00 18.23
CA GLN A 213 -8.80 -21.54 16.90
C GLN A 213 -9.10 -20.04 16.91
N VAL A 214 -9.80 -19.55 17.95
CA VAL A 214 -10.05 -18.12 18.14
C VAL A 214 -8.71 -17.38 18.27
N ALA A 215 -7.79 -17.90 19.09
CA ALA A 215 -6.44 -17.35 19.22
C ALA A 215 -5.69 -17.35 17.88
N ALA A 216 -5.76 -18.44 17.11
CA ALA A 216 -5.14 -18.53 15.79
C ALA A 216 -5.69 -17.47 14.80
N VAL A 217 -7.00 -17.23 14.80
CA VAL A 217 -7.61 -16.15 14.00
C VAL A 217 -7.10 -14.78 14.47
N VAL A 218 -7.07 -14.53 15.78
CA VAL A 218 -6.55 -13.27 16.34
C VAL A 218 -5.09 -13.04 15.93
N PHE A 219 -4.21 -14.02 16.10
CA PHE A 219 -2.81 -13.93 15.66
C PHE A 219 -2.67 -13.77 14.15
N TRP A 220 -3.57 -14.33 13.35
CA TRP A 220 -3.60 -14.08 11.91
C TRP A 220 -3.91 -12.61 11.60
N THR A 221 -4.88 -12.00 12.31
CA THR A 221 -5.25 -10.59 12.10
C THR A 221 -4.20 -9.59 12.54
N PHE A 222 -3.28 -9.96 13.44
CA PHE A 222 -2.19 -9.09 13.88
C PHE A 222 -1.22 -8.69 12.78
N GLY A 223 -1.13 -9.50 11.73
CA GLY A 223 -0.19 -9.33 10.65
C GLY A 223 1.24 -9.69 11.06
N ASP A 224 1.94 -10.41 10.18
CA ASP A 224 3.33 -10.82 10.41
C ASP A 224 4.06 -10.99 9.07
N LEU A 225 5.12 -10.20 8.87
CA LEU A 225 5.96 -10.26 7.67
C LEU A 225 6.91 -11.45 7.68
N SER A 226 7.16 -12.04 8.85
CA SER A 226 8.06 -13.18 9.05
C SER A 226 7.45 -14.50 8.57
N ARG A 227 6.13 -14.54 8.34
CA ARG A 227 5.41 -15.70 7.81
C ARG A 227 5.73 -16.00 6.35
N VAL A 228 6.18 -14.99 5.61
CA VAL A 228 6.33 -15.06 4.16
C VAL A 228 7.65 -15.74 3.77
N ASN A 229 7.54 -16.83 3.01
CA ASN A 229 8.70 -17.50 2.43
C ASN A 229 9.03 -16.96 1.03
N TRP A 230 10.15 -17.40 0.44
CA TRP A 230 10.62 -16.96 -0.87
C TRP A 230 9.61 -17.16 -2.02
N SER A 231 8.85 -18.26 -2.03
CA SER A 231 7.88 -18.51 -3.10
C SER A 231 6.66 -17.61 -2.99
N GLN A 232 6.17 -17.38 -1.77
CA GLN A 232 5.08 -16.43 -1.50
C GLN A 232 5.52 -14.99 -1.81
N LEU A 233 6.74 -14.61 -1.42
CA LEU A 233 7.33 -13.33 -1.77
C LEU A 233 7.42 -13.13 -3.29
N ALA A 234 7.83 -14.16 -4.05
CA ALA A 234 7.87 -14.08 -5.50
C ALA A 234 6.48 -13.83 -6.11
N VAL A 235 5.44 -14.51 -5.61
CA VAL A 235 4.05 -14.27 -6.04
C VAL A 235 3.63 -12.83 -5.73
N MET A 236 3.88 -12.36 -4.50
CA MET A 236 3.58 -10.97 -4.11
C MET A 236 4.31 -9.97 -5.01
N ALA A 237 5.60 -10.20 -5.30
CA ALA A 237 6.40 -9.31 -6.13
C ALA A 237 5.87 -9.27 -7.58
N ILE A 238 5.51 -10.41 -8.16
CA ILE A 238 4.93 -10.49 -9.52
C ILE A 238 3.60 -9.75 -9.59
N VAL A 239 2.66 -10.02 -8.67
CA VAL A 239 1.35 -9.35 -8.62
C VAL A 239 1.55 -7.84 -8.45
N THR A 240 2.45 -7.43 -7.57
CA THR A 240 2.76 -6.02 -7.32
C THR A 240 3.38 -5.35 -8.54
N ALA A 241 4.31 -6.01 -9.24
CA ALA A 241 4.93 -5.48 -10.44
C ALA A 241 3.93 -5.32 -11.60
N VAL A 242 3.05 -6.31 -11.79
CA VAL A 242 2.01 -6.28 -12.84
C VAL A 242 0.99 -5.17 -12.54
N SER A 243 0.42 -5.14 -11.33
CA SER A 243 -0.53 -4.08 -10.93
C SER A 243 0.13 -2.71 -10.91
N GLY A 244 1.38 -2.61 -10.43
CA GLY A 244 2.15 -1.37 -10.40
C GLY A 244 2.42 -0.81 -11.80
N THR A 245 2.81 -1.68 -12.74
CA THR A 245 2.99 -1.29 -14.15
C THR A 245 1.68 -0.78 -14.75
N PHE A 246 0.58 -1.49 -14.48
CA PHE A 246 -0.76 -1.04 -14.90
C PHE A 246 -1.09 0.35 -14.33
N PHE A 247 -0.85 0.61 -13.04
CA PHE A 247 -1.14 1.91 -12.44
C PHE A 247 -0.28 3.03 -13.02
N LEU A 248 1.02 2.80 -13.19
CA LEU A 248 1.93 3.80 -13.74
C LEU A 248 1.58 4.15 -15.20
N ALA A 249 1.20 3.15 -16.00
CA ALA A 249 0.72 3.35 -17.37
C ALA A 249 -0.56 4.22 -17.42
N HIS A 250 -1.44 4.08 -16.43
CA HIS A 250 -2.70 4.82 -16.33
C HIS A 250 -2.62 6.11 -15.49
N SER A 251 -1.42 6.51 -15.04
CA SER A 251 -1.22 7.70 -14.20
C SER A 251 -1.81 9.00 -14.79
N ARG A 252 -1.83 9.14 -16.11
CA ARG A 252 -2.47 10.29 -16.78
C ARG A 252 -3.99 10.24 -16.70
N SER A 253 -4.58 9.06 -16.86
CA SER A 253 -6.02 8.85 -16.69
C SER A 253 -6.45 9.15 -15.25
N PHE A 254 -5.63 8.79 -14.26
CA PHE A 254 -5.86 9.13 -12.86
C PHE A 254 -5.85 10.64 -12.61
N ASN A 255 -4.89 11.38 -13.19
CA ASN A 255 -4.89 12.84 -13.15
C ASN A 255 -6.18 13.44 -13.77
N ALA A 256 -6.63 12.89 -14.90
CA ALA A 256 -7.84 13.36 -15.58
C ALA A 256 -9.10 13.10 -14.73
N ILE A 257 -9.23 11.90 -14.14
CA ILE A 257 -10.35 11.53 -13.27
C ILE A 257 -10.38 12.41 -12.00
N GLU A 258 -9.21 12.68 -11.39
CA GLU A 258 -9.11 13.55 -10.22
C GLU A 258 -9.68 14.95 -10.51
N SER A 259 -9.44 15.45 -11.74
CA SER A 259 -9.90 16.77 -12.21
C SER A 259 -11.41 16.84 -12.48
N GLY A 260 -12.10 15.68 -12.46
CA GLY A 260 -13.55 15.57 -12.62
C GLY A 260 -13.94 14.61 -13.72
N GLU A 261 -15.03 13.87 -13.52
CA GLU A 261 -15.47 12.81 -14.45
C GLU A 261 -15.87 13.36 -15.82
N GLY A 262 -16.57 14.51 -15.88
CA GLY A 262 -16.97 15.14 -17.13
C GLY A 262 -15.75 15.58 -17.97
N LEU A 263 -14.75 16.19 -17.32
CA LEU A 263 -13.51 16.57 -17.98
C LEU A 263 -12.72 15.34 -18.45
N ALA A 264 -12.66 14.27 -17.64
CA ALA A 264 -11.99 13.03 -18.02
C ALA A 264 -12.63 12.39 -19.26
N HIS A 265 -13.97 12.36 -19.35
CA HIS A 265 -14.67 11.90 -20.55
C HIS A 265 -14.36 12.77 -21.77
N GLY A 266 -14.34 14.10 -21.61
CA GLY A 266 -13.97 15.02 -22.69
C GLY A 266 -12.52 14.86 -23.18
N LEU A 267 -11.62 14.37 -22.32
CA LEU A 267 -10.23 14.02 -22.67
C LEU A 267 -10.09 12.60 -23.24
N GLY A 268 -11.20 11.89 -23.47
CA GLY A 268 -11.22 10.54 -24.05
C GLY A 268 -10.93 9.40 -23.07
N VAL A 269 -10.97 9.67 -21.76
CA VAL A 269 -10.79 8.62 -20.74
C VAL A 269 -12.09 7.84 -20.56
N ALA A 270 -12.04 6.52 -20.75
CA ALA A 270 -13.16 5.62 -20.46
C ALA A 270 -13.29 5.38 -18.95
N VAL A 271 -13.81 6.39 -18.21
CA VAL A 271 -13.82 6.44 -16.73
C VAL A 271 -14.35 5.16 -16.09
N GLY A 272 -15.49 4.64 -16.56
CA GLY A 272 -16.08 3.40 -16.02
C GLY A 272 -15.17 2.17 -16.17
N ARG A 273 -14.54 2.00 -17.35
CA ARG A 273 -13.62 0.88 -17.60
C ARG A 273 -12.33 1.03 -16.80
N THR A 274 -11.78 2.25 -16.73
CA THR A 274 -10.59 2.55 -15.92
C THR A 274 -10.85 2.33 -14.44
N ARG A 275 -12.00 2.78 -13.91
CA ARG A 275 -12.41 2.55 -12.52
C ARG A 275 -12.49 1.06 -12.20
N LEU A 276 -13.22 0.30 -13.04
CA LEU A 276 -13.35 -1.14 -12.86
C LEU A 276 -11.99 -1.86 -12.85
N ALA A 277 -11.18 -1.64 -13.88
CA ALA A 277 -9.87 -2.28 -14.01
C ALA A 277 -8.95 -1.91 -12.83
N CYS A 278 -8.99 -0.64 -12.41
CA CYS A 278 -8.24 -0.15 -11.26
C CYS A 278 -8.69 -0.81 -9.95
N MET A 279 -10.00 -0.88 -9.69
CA MET A 279 -10.53 -1.53 -8.49
C MET A 279 -10.14 -3.01 -8.42
N VAL A 280 -10.18 -3.73 -9.54
CA VAL A 280 -9.74 -5.13 -9.60
C VAL A 280 -8.24 -5.24 -9.35
N ALA A 281 -7.41 -4.48 -10.06
CA ALA A 281 -5.95 -4.56 -9.93
C ALA A 281 -5.45 -4.14 -8.53
N ALA A 282 -6.06 -3.10 -7.93
CA ALA A 282 -5.71 -2.62 -6.60
C ALA A 282 -6.18 -3.59 -5.51
N SER A 283 -7.37 -4.16 -5.66
CA SER A 283 -7.85 -5.17 -4.71
C SER A 283 -7.06 -6.47 -4.83
N LEU A 284 -6.66 -6.88 -6.04
CA LEU A 284 -5.79 -8.03 -6.27
C LEU A 284 -4.43 -7.87 -5.57
N ALA A 285 -3.78 -6.72 -5.75
CA ALA A 285 -2.49 -6.44 -5.12
C ALA A 285 -2.60 -6.40 -3.59
N ALA A 286 -3.61 -5.70 -3.06
CA ALA A 286 -3.85 -5.65 -1.62
C ALA A 286 -4.24 -7.01 -1.02
N ALA A 287 -5.13 -7.76 -1.68
CA ALA A 287 -5.58 -9.08 -1.25
C ALA A 287 -4.41 -10.09 -1.23
N CYS A 288 -3.52 -10.04 -2.22
CA CYS A 288 -2.34 -10.90 -2.26
C CYS A 288 -1.42 -10.65 -1.05
N VAL A 289 -1.17 -9.38 -0.71
CA VAL A 289 -0.40 -9.03 0.50
C VAL A 289 -1.11 -9.51 1.77
N ILE A 290 -2.39 -9.19 1.92
CA ILE A 290 -3.15 -9.48 3.15
C ILE A 290 -3.31 -11.00 3.35
N ALA A 291 -3.46 -11.76 2.27
CA ALA A 291 -3.58 -13.22 2.34
C ALA A 291 -2.34 -13.90 2.95
N PHE A 292 -1.14 -13.41 2.62
CA PHE A 292 0.11 -13.98 3.13
C PHE A 292 0.59 -13.34 4.43
N CYS A 293 0.45 -12.02 4.54
CA CYS A 293 0.98 -11.26 5.68
C CYS A 293 -0.03 -11.06 6.81
N GLY A 294 -1.32 -11.33 6.60
CA GLY A 294 -2.38 -10.87 7.50
C GLY A 294 -2.72 -9.39 7.30
N ILE A 295 -3.51 -8.81 8.20
CA ILE A 295 -4.01 -7.44 8.04
C ILE A 295 -2.89 -6.43 8.31
N ILE A 296 -2.68 -5.50 7.37
CA ILE A 296 -1.78 -4.36 7.53
C ILE A 296 -2.57 -3.08 7.25
N ASN A 297 -2.77 -2.27 8.29
CA ASN A 297 -3.63 -1.09 8.23
C ASN A 297 -2.83 0.18 7.90
N PHE A 298 -3.56 1.21 7.46
CA PHE A 298 -3.09 2.60 7.26
C PHE A 298 -2.00 2.85 6.21
N VAL A 299 -1.16 1.88 5.83
CA VAL A 299 -0.08 2.10 4.84
C VAL A 299 -0.63 2.68 3.53
N GLY A 300 -1.71 2.10 3.00
CA GLY A 300 -2.40 2.57 1.79
C GLY A 300 -3.13 3.91 1.92
N LEU A 301 -3.30 4.45 3.13
CA LEU A 301 -3.89 5.76 3.36
C LEU A 301 -2.82 6.83 3.59
N VAL A 302 -1.87 6.50 4.46
CA VAL A 302 -0.84 7.40 4.97
C VAL A 302 0.21 7.72 3.92
N ALA A 303 0.75 6.70 3.22
CA ALA A 303 1.82 6.91 2.25
C ALA A 303 1.40 7.84 1.09
N PRO A 304 0.22 7.67 0.46
CA PRO A 304 -0.25 8.60 -0.55
C PRO A 304 -0.40 10.03 -0.01
N HIS A 305 -0.88 10.17 1.22
CA HIS A 305 -1.12 11.49 1.80
C HIS A 305 0.18 12.23 2.13
N ILE A 306 1.15 11.56 2.76
CA ILE A 306 2.50 12.10 2.98
C ILE A 306 3.08 12.55 1.65
N THR A 307 2.96 11.73 0.62
CA THR A 307 3.53 12.01 -0.69
C THR A 307 2.83 13.18 -1.39
N ARG A 308 1.50 13.32 -1.28
CA ARG A 308 0.75 14.48 -1.78
C ARG A 308 1.23 15.78 -1.14
N ARG A 309 1.54 15.77 0.16
CA ARG A 309 2.09 16.94 0.88
C ARG A 309 3.51 17.29 0.39
N LEU A 310 4.33 16.30 0.06
CA LEU A 310 5.72 16.51 -0.38
C LEU A 310 5.86 16.87 -1.87
N LEU A 311 5.05 16.27 -2.75
CA LEU A 311 5.23 16.31 -4.21
C LEU A 311 4.00 16.79 -5.00
N GLY A 312 2.88 17.03 -4.32
CA GLY A 312 1.60 17.38 -4.93
C GLY A 312 0.83 16.17 -5.48
N ALA A 313 -0.30 16.44 -6.14
CA ALA A 313 -1.27 15.42 -6.56
C ALA A 313 -1.07 14.87 -7.99
N ASP A 314 0.10 15.08 -8.61
CA ASP A 314 0.37 14.54 -9.96
C ASP A 314 0.72 13.05 -9.88
N TYR A 315 -0.22 12.17 -10.29
CA TYR A 315 -0.09 10.71 -10.22
C TYR A 315 1.15 10.14 -10.92
N ARG A 316 1.75 10.86 -11.87
CA ARG A 316 3.01 10.45 -12.52
C ARG A 316 4.19 10.38 -11.55
N TYR A 317 4.20 11.24 -10.53
CA TYR A 317 5.24 11.32 -9.52
C TYR A 317 4.76 10.85 -8.15
N LEU A 318 3.47 11.06 -7.87
CA LEU A 318 2.84 10.64 -6.63
C LEU A 318 2.86 9.12 -6.48
N MET A 319 2.51 8.35 -7.52
CA MET A 319 2.50 6.89 -7.42
C MET A 319 3.88 6.28 -7.10
N PRO A 320 4.96 6.54 -7.87
CA PRO A 320 6.25 5.94 -7.57
C PRO A 320 6.82 6.43 -6.23
N ALA A 321 6.64 7.70 -5.88
CA ALA A 321 7.10 8.19 -4.58
C ALA A 321 6.28 7.60 -3.42
N SER A 322 4.96 7.47 -3.57
CA SER A 322 4.10 6.85 -2.57
C SER A 322 4.43 5.38 -2.37
N ALA A 323 4.76 4.65 -3.44
CA ALA A 323 5.24 3.27 -3.35
C ALA A 323 6.46 3.16 -2.43
N LEU A 324 7.46 4.03 -2.61
CA LEU A 324 8.68 4.06 -1.80
C LEU A 324 8.43 4.53 -0.36
N VAL A 325 7.54 5.52 -0.16
CA VAL A 325 7.11 5.94 1.18
C VAL A 325 6.39 4.80 1.90
N GLY A 326 5.54 4.04 1.20
CA GLY A 326 4.85 2.87 1.75
C GLY A 326 5.81 1.78 2.17
N ALA A 327 6.79 1.46 1.32
CA ALA A 327 7.89 0.56 1.65
C ALA A 327 8.68 1.03 2.89
N SER A 328 9.06 2.31 2.94
CA SER A 328 9.80 2.89 4.06
C SER A 328 8.99 2.81 5.37
N LEU A 329 7.70 3.15 5.33
CA LEU A 329 6.82 3.08 6.50
C LEU A 329 6.71 1.67 7.03
N LEU A 330 6.55 0.68 6.15
CA LEU A 330 6.39 -0.70 6.57
C LEU A 330 7.72 -1.31 7.09
N LEU A 331 8.86 -0.94 6.50
CA LEU A 331 10.18 -1.27 7.04
C LEU A 331 10.43 -0.67 8.43
N LEU A 332 10.11 0.61 8.61
CA LEU A 332 10.26 1.27 9.91
C LEU A 332 9.32 0.65 10.96
N ALA A 333 8.11 0.27 10.55
CA ALA A 333 7.19 -0.46 11.41
C ALA A 333 7.74 -1.85 11.78
N ASP A 334 8.29 -2.62 10.83
CA ASP A 334 8.93 -3.91 11.08
C ASP A 334 10.10 -3.79 12.08
N ILE A 335 10.99 -2.80 11.88
CA ILE A 335 12.08 -2.52 12.82
C ILE A 335 11.53 -2.24 14.22
N ALA A 336 10.50 -1.40 14.34
CA ALA A 336 9.87 -1.09 15.63
C ALA A 336 9.23 -2.33 16.28
N CYS A 337 8.61 -3.23 15.51
CA CYS A 337 8.01 -4.46 16.02
C CYS A 337 9.03 -5.36 16.75
N HIS A 338 10.26 -5.38 16.26
CA HIS A 338 11.33 -6.22 16.80
C HIS A 338 12.25 -5.51 17.81
N ALA A 339 12.27 -4.17 17.85
CA ALA A 339 13.20 -3.41 18.67
C ALA A 339 12.60 -2.87 19.99
N VAL A 340 11.31 -2.55 20.04
CA VAL A 340 10.73 -1.78 21.16
C VAL A 340 10.58 -2.59 22.45
N VAL A 341 10.15 -3.86 22.35
CA VAL A 341 9.88 -4.73 23.52
C VAL A 341 10.57 -6.09 23.35
N ALA A 342 11.80 -6.11 22.84
CA ALA A 342 12.55 -7.36 22.68
C ALA A 342 12.65 -8.12 24.03
N PRO A 343 12.40 -9.45 24.09
CA PRO A 343 12.27 -10.40 22.97
C PRO A 343 10.85 -10.58 22.40
N LEU A 344 9.84 -9.87 22.91
CA LEU A 344 8.47 -9.94 22.39
C LEU A 344 8.36 -9.21 21.06
N ILE A 345 7.70 -9.84 20.09
CA ILE A 345 7.44 -9.25 18.76
C ILE A 345 6.05 -8.62 18.80
N LEU A 346 5.99 -7.30 18.55
CA LEU A 346 4.72 -6.59 18.52
C LEU A 346 3.97 -6.82 17.20
N PRO A 347 2.61 -6.82 17.21
CA PRO A 347 1.81 -6.85 15.99
C PRO A 347 2.09 -5.67 15.06
N ILE A 348 2.43 -5.95 13.80
CA ILE A 348 2.73 -4.89 12.83
C ILE A 348 1.50 -4.03 12.51
N SER A 349 0.30 -4.61 12.53
CA SER A 349 -0.96 -3.89 12.39
C SER A 349 -1.18 -2.84 13.49
N ALA A 350 -0.74 -3.12 14.71
CA ALA A 350 -0.83 -2.19 15.83
C ALA A 350 0.16 -1.03 15.65
N ILE A 351 1.44 -1.32 15.35
CA ILE A 351 2.46 -0.29 15.12
C ILE A 351 2.07 0.64 13.98
N THR A 352 1.63 0.07 12.84
CA THR A 352 1.19 0.85 11.69
C THR A 352 -0.06 1.69 11.99
N ALA A 353 -0.97 1.22 12.86
CA ALA A 353 -2.11 2.01 13.33
C ALA A 353 -1.71 3.16 14.28
N PHE A 354 -0.78 2.92 15.21
CA PHE A 354 -0.27 3.97 16.11
C PHE A 354 0.49 5.09 15.38
N ILE A 355 1.10 4.78 14.23
CA ILE A 355 1.69 5.79 13.36
C ILE A 355 0.60 6.44 12.50
N GLY A 356 -0.25 5.63 11.89
CA GLY A 356 -1.17 6.07 10.85
C GLY A 356 -2.35 6.88 11.36
N ALA A 357 -2.98 6.48 12.46
CA ALA A 357 -4.17 7.16 12.98
C ALA A 357 -3.88 8.59 13.48
N PRO A 358 -2.86 8.85 14.32
CA PRO A 358 -2.54 10.22 14.76
C PRO A 358 -2.11 11.11 13.60
N LEU A 359 -1.30 10.59 12.67
CA LEU A 359 -0.89 11.34 11.50
C LEU A 359 -2.10 11.69 10.62
N PHE A 360 -3.01 10.74 10.41
CA PHE A 360 -4.23 10.98 9.67
C PHE A 360 -5.14 12.04 10.34
N ILE A 361 -5.32 11.97 11.66
CA ILE A 361 -6.07 12.98 12.44
C ILE A 361 -5.41 14.37 12.29
N TYR A 362 -4.09 14.46 12.47
CA TYR A 362 -3.35 15.70 12.30
C TYR A 362 -3.53 16.30 10.90
N LEU A 363 -3.52 15.46 9.87
CA LEU A 363 -3.72 15.89 8.49
C LEU A 363 -5.14 16.38 8.20
N LEU A 364 -6.16 15.81 8.85
CA LEU A 364 -7.54 16.32 8.82
C LEU A 364 -7.63 17.71 9.46
N PHE A 365 -7.06 17.88 10.66
CA PHE A 365 -7.07 19.16 11.38
C PHE A 365 -6.38 20.30 10.62
N LYS A 366 -5.28 20.00 9.93
CA LYS A 366 -4.52 21.01 9.19
C LYS A 366 -5.22 21.49 7.92
N GLY A 367 -6.33 20.87 7.54
CA GLY A 367 -7.00 21.11 6.26
C GLY A 367 -6.19 20.54 5.09
N VAL A 368 -6.87 19.84 4.20
CA VAL A 368 -6.32 19.51 2.88
C VAL A 368 -6.67 20.69 2.00
N SER A 369 -5.77 21.67 1.85
CA SER A 369 -5.90 22.59 0.72
C SER A 369 -5.68 21.75 -0.54
N ARG A 370 -6.77 21.47 -1.25
CA ARG A 370 -6.74 20.80 -2.54
C ARG A 370 -5.95 21.61 -3.56
#